data_AF-A0A533RWK2-F1
#
_entry.id   AF-A0A533RWK2-F1
#
_cell.length_a   1.000
_cell.length_b   1.000
_cell.length_c   1.000
_cell.angle_alpha   90.00
_cell.angle_beta   90.00
_cell.angle_gamma   90.00
#
_symmetry.space_group_name_H-M   'P 1'
#
loop_
_entity.id
_entity.type
_entity.pdbx_description
1 polymer ?
#
loop_
_entity_poly.entity_id
_entity_poly.type
_entity_poly.pdbx_seq_one_letter_code
_entity_poly.pdbx_strand_id
1 'polypeptide(L)'
;MSSQSNKGWIVTFAGTGINLALGVLYAWSVISKALTKEWGWTASMASLPYAVACGVFAIAMVFAGRAQDKLGPKIVASVGGALTGIGMIVASFATKDSNLLMIIGFGVLAGTGIGLGYASATPPAVKWFPPQKKGLITGIVVSGFGLASVYIAPTTNALLKSVGINSTFMYLGIAFFIVAVLLSQFLVNPPAGYVPAGMPAATAASKSSVKKHDYDWHEMMKTPQFYLLWLMFGFGSFAGLMMISSMAKIAAQQLPGINLGFILVALLAIGNAGGRIIAGLLSDKMGRMNTVVLIAIGQAVMMFFFKYFTTAPILVLGAIMVGA
;
A
#
# COMPACT_ATOMS: atom_id res chain seq x y z
N MET A 1 27.44 11.10 8.28
CA MET A 1 26.83 9.81 7.88
C MET A 1 27.67 9.23 6.75
N SER A 2 28.07 7.95 6.80
CA SER A 2 28.87 7.33 5.71
C SER A 2 28.08 7.34 4.39
N SER A 3 28.76 7.41 3.24
CA SER A 3 28.08 7.51 1.92
C SER A 3 27.08 6.37 1.67
N GLN A 4 27.28 5.20 2.30
CA GLN A 4 26.38 4.05 2.23
C GLN A 4 25.14 4.19 3.12
N SER A 5 25.23 4.88 4.27
CA SER A 5 24.06 5.23 5.08
C SER A 5 23.14 6.20 4.34
N ASN A 6 23.69 7.10 3.51
CA ASN A 6 22.89 8.01 2.70
C ASN A 6 22.15 7.26 1.58
N LYS A 7 22.78 6.25 0.96
CA LYS A 7 22.14 5.40 -0.06
C LYS A 7 20.91 4.65 0.49
N GLY A 8 21.00 4.08 1.69
CA GLY A 8 19.87 3.40 2.31
C GLY A 8 18.63 4.29 2.44
N TRP A 9 18.80 5.55 2.87
CA TRP A 9 17.71 6.51 2.97
C TRP A 9 17.15 6.94 1.62
N ILE A 10 18.01 7.14 0.61
CA ILE A 10 17.58 7.42 -0.77
C ILE A 10 16.67 6.30 -1.28
N VAL A 11 17.07 5.03 -1.08
CA VAL A 11 16.27 3.86 -1.47
C VAL A 11 14.94 3.83 -0.70
N THR A 12 14.95 4.12 0.60
CA THR A 12 13.74 4.19 1.43
C THR A 12 12.76 5.24 0.90
N PHE A 13 13.20 6.48 0.69
CA PHE A 13 12.33 7.55 0.21
C PHE A 13 11.87 7.34 -1.24
N ALA A 14 12.72 6.76 -2.09
CA ALA A 14 12.32 6.34 -3.43
C ALA A 14 11.22 5.28 -3.37
N GLY A 15 11.37 4.26 -2.52
CA GLY A 15 10.35 3.24 -2.28
C GLY A 15 9.04 3.82 -1.76
N THR A 16 9.10 4.74 -0.79
CA THR A 16 7.93 5.48 -0.29
C THR A 16 7.25 6.26 -1.41
N GLY A 17 8.00 6.99 -2.23
CA GLY A 17 7.45 7.78 -3.34
C GLY A 17 6.82 6.92 -4.44
N ILE A 18 7.40 5.75 -4.74
CA ILE A 18 6.78 4.76 -5.65
C ILE A 18 5.45 4.31 -5.08
N ASN A 19 5.41 3.89 -3.81
CA ASN A 19 4.16 3.47 -3.17
C ASN A 19 3.12 4.60 -3.10
N LEU A 20 3.57 5.84 -2.93
CA LEU A 20 2.73 7.03 -2.95
C LEU A 20 2.09 7.27 -4.33
N ALA A 21 2.80 6.99 -5.43
CA ALA A 21 2.27 7.05 -6.78
C ALA A 21 1.32 5.86 -7.08
N LEU A 22 1.69 4.65 -6.66
CA LEU A 22 0.93 3.43 -6.94
C LEU A 22 -0.36 3.27 -6.12
N GLY A 23 -0.57 4.11 -5.10
CA GLY A 23 -1.77 4.10 -4.27
C GLY A 23 -3.05 4.65 -4.93
N VAL A 24 -3.08 4.77 -6.26
CA VAL A 24 -4.25 5.25 -7.04
C VAL A 24 -5.53 4.46 -6.79
N LEU A 25 -5.43 3.20 -6.34
CA LEU A 25 -6.58 2.38 -5.92
C LEU A 25 -7.49 3.10 -4.91
N TYR A 26 -6.93 3.93 -4.04
CA TYR A 26 -7.72 4.69 -3.06
C TYR A 26 -8.54 5.84 -3.65
N ALA A 27 -8.19 6.33 -4.85
CA ALA A 27 -8.97 7.34 -5.55
C ALA A 27 -10.16 6.75 -6.34
N TRP A 28 -10.27 5.42 -6.40
CA TRP A 28 -11.31 4.75 -7.18
C TRP A 28 -12.72 5.12 -6.72
N SER A 29 -12.94 5.38 -5.44
CA SER A 29 -14.27 5.78 -4.94
C SER A 29 -14.78 7.08 -5.60
N VAL A 30 -13.88 8.04 -5.87
CA VAL A 30 -14.19 9.29 -6.57
C VAL A 30 -14.41 9.02 -8.06
N ILE A 31 -13.55 8.22 -8.68
CA ILE A 31 -13.66 7.81 -10.09
C ILE A 31 -14.99 7.08 -10.33
N SER A 32 -15.31 6.09 -9.50
CA SER A 32 -16.53 5.30 -9.59
C SER A 32 -17.77 6.18 -9.50
N LYS A 33 -17.76 7.22 -8.67
CA LYS A 33 -18.86 8.18 -8.57
C LYS A 33 -19.00 9.03 -9.83
N ALA A 34 -17.90 9.42 -10.47
CA ALA A 34 -17.94 10.14 -11.74
C ALA A 34 -18.45 9.24 -12.87
N LEU A 35 -18.00 7.99 -12.96
CA LEU A 35 -18.48 7.01 -13.96
C LEU A 35 -19.99 6.78 -13.86
N THR A 36 -20.52 6.62 -12.64
CA THR A 36 -21.97 6.41 -12.47
C THR A 36 -22.77 7.68 -12.78
N LYS A 37 -22.27 8.86 -12.39
CA LYS A 37 -22.98 10.14 -12.56
C LYS A 37 -22.91 10.69 -14.00
N GLU A 38 -21.75 10.63 -14.64
CA GLU A 38 -21.49 11.26 -15.94
C GLU A 38 -21.66 10.30 -17.11
N TRP A 39 -21.26 9.03 -16.95
CA TRP A 39 -21.39 8.01 -17.98
C TRP A 39 -22.61 7.11 -17.81
N GLY A 40 -23.37 7.27 -16.71
CA GLY A 40 -24.57 6.47 -16.44
C GLY A 40 -24.29 5.01 -16.14
N TRP A 41 -23.05 4.64 -15.81
CA TRP A 41 -22.69 3.26 -15.48
C TRP A 41 -23.46 2.77 -14.25
N THR A 42 -23.79 1.49 -14.23
CA THR A 42 -24.29 0.84 -13.02
C THR A 42 -23.17 0.76 -11.97
N ALA A 43 -23.53 0.65 -10.69
CA ALA A 43 -22.56 0.48 -9.61
C ALA A 43 -21.67 -0.77 -9.81
N SER A 44 -22.23 -1.84 -10.39
CA SER A 44 -21.48 -3.06 -10.73
C SER A 44 -20.44 -2.81 -11.82
N MET A 45 -20.83 -2.14 -12.92
CA MET A 45 -19.89 -1.78 -14.00
C MET A 45 -18.75 -0.89 -13.51
N ALA A 46 -19.04 0.08 -12.63
CA ALA A 46 -18.04 0.97 -12.06
C ALA A 46 -17.14 0.30 -11.01
N SER A 47 -17.59 -0.78 -10.35
CA SER A 47 -16.81 -1.51 -9.34
C SER A 47 -15.89 -2.58 -9.95
N LEU A 48 -16.26 -3.12 -11.11
CA LEU A 48 -15.57 -4.27 -11.73
C LEU A 48 -14.09 -4.00 -12.05
N PRO A 49 -13.68 -2.87 -12.67
CA PRO A 49 -12.25 -2.63 -12.95
C PRO A 49 -11.39 -2.60 -11.70
N TYR A 50 -11.90 -2.04 -10.60
CA TYR A 50 -11.22 -2.04 -9.30
C TYR A 50 -11.11 -3.43 -8.70
N ALA A 51 -12.18 -4.23 -8.76
CA ALA A 51 -12.15 -5.62 -8.29
C ALA A 51 -11.09 -6.44 -9.06
N VAL A 52 -11.04 -6.29 -10.39
CA VAL A 52 -10.01 -6.91 -11.23
C VAL A 52 -8.63 -6.40 -10.86
N ALA A 53 -8.45 -5.09 -10.65
CA ALA A 53 -7.17 -4.51 -10.22
C ALA A 53 -6.65 -5.13 -8.92
N CYS A 54 -7.51 -5.26 -7.90
CA CYS A 54 -7.14 -5.87 -6.63
C CYS A 54 -6.77 -7.36 -6.78
N GLY A 55 -7.51 -8.11 -7.60
CA GLY A 55 -7.22 -9.53 -7.86
C GLY A 55 -5.91 -9.72 -8.61
N VAL A 56 -5.70 -8.97 -9.69
CA VAL A 56 -4.47 -9.02 -10.49
C VAL A 56 -3.27 -8.52 -9.68
N PHE A 57 -3.45 -7.46 -8.87
CA PHE A 57 -2.45 -6.98 -7.93
C PHE A 57 -1.97 -8.09 -6.99
N ALA A 58 -2.90 -8.81 -6.34
CA ALA A 58 -2.57 -9.89 -5.42
C ALA A 58 -1.81 -11.04 -6.10
N ILE A 59 -2.21 -11.41 -7.32
CA ILE A 59 -1.54 -12.45 -8.10
C ILE A 59 -0.13 -11.98 -8.54
N ALA A 60 -0.03 -10.77 -9.06
CA ALA A 60 1.22 -10.20 -9.56
C ALA A 60 2.29 -10.10 -8.46
N MET A 61 1.90 -9.80 -7.22
CA MET A 61 2.79 -9.77 -6.05
C MET A 61 3.58 -11.08 -5.84
N VAL A 62 2.95 -12.24 -6.10
CA VAL A 62 3.61 -13.56 -5.96
C VAL A 62 4.77 -13.70 -6.95
N PHE A 63 4.54 -13.29 -8.20
CA PHE A 63 5.56 -13.33 -9.26
C PHE A 63 6.61 -12.23 -9.10
N ALA A 64 6.20 -11.06 -8.61
CA ALA A 64 7.05 -9.89 -8.43
C ALA A 64 8.23 -10.18 -7.48
N GLY A 65 7.99 -10.89 -6.38
CA GLY A 65 9.05 -11.26 -5.43
C GLY A 65 10.17 -12.06 -6.09
N ARG A 66 9.81 -13.11 -6.84
CA ARG A 66 10.78 -13.94 -7.58
C ARG A 66 11.49 -13.16 -8.68
N ALA A 67 10.74 -12.31 -9.40
CA ALA A 67 11.31 -11.47 -10.44
C ALA A 67 12.33 -10.47 -9.86
N GLN A 68 12.03 -9.89 -8.69
CA GLN A 68 12.93 -8.95 -8.01
C GLN A 68 14.25 -9.62 -7.62
N ASP A 69 14.20 -10.86 -7.15
CA ASP A 69 15.40 -11.58 -6.74
C ASP A 69 16.31 -11.94 -7.92
N LYS A 70 15.73 -12.16 -9.12
CA LYS A 70 16.48 -12.47 -10.35
C LYS A 70 16.93 -11.25 -11.15
N LEU A 71 16.03 -10.30 -11.38
CA LEU A 71 16.24 -9.14 -12.26
C LEU A 71 16.68 -7.88 -11.49
N GLY A 72 16.52 -7.89 -10.16
CA GLY A 72 16.79 -6.75 -9.30
C GLY A 72 15.60 -5.79 -9.15
N PRO A 73 15.57 -5.04 -8.05
CA PRO A 73 14.44 -4.17 -7.67
C PRO A 73 14.20 -3.03 -8.66
N LYS A 74 15.27 -2.46 -9.23
CA LYS A 74 15.20 -1.36 -10.21
C LYS A 74 14.34 -1.73 -11.41
N ILE A 75 14.62 -2.88 -12.03
CA ILE A 75 13.96 -3.31 -13.27
C ILE A 75 12.49 -3.62 -12.98
N VAL A 76 12.22 -4.43 -11.95
CA VAL A 76 10.85 -4.85 -11.63
C VAL A 76 9.97 -3.67 -11.22
N ALA A 77 10.50 -2.73 -10.43
CA ALA A 77 9.77 -1.51 -10.09
C ALA A 77 9.55 -0.59 -11.30
N SER A 78 10.51 -0.50 -12.23
CA SER A 78 10.35 0.29 -13.47
C SER A 78 9.26 -0.28 -14.35
N VAL A 79 9.24 -1.61 -14.54
CA VAL A 79 8.16 -2.30 -15.28
C VAL A 79 6.82 -2.10 -14.56
N GLY A 80 6.80 -2.16 -13.23
CA GLY A 80 5.61 -1.91 -12.43
C GLY A 80 5.04 -0.49 -12.62
N GLY A 81 5.90 0.52 -12.52
CA GLY A 81 5.53 1.92 -12.78
C GLY A 81 5.05 2.14 -14.21
N ALA A 82 5.76 1.58 -15.19
CA ALA A 82 5.41 1.67 -16.60
C ALA A 82 4.04 1.05 -16.91
N LEU A 83 3.79 -0.18 -16.44
CA LEU A 83 2.50 -0.85 -16.60
C LEU A 83 1.35 -0.11 -15.91
N THR A 84 1.62 0.49 -14.74
CA THR A 84 0.63 1.32 -14.03
C THR A 84 0.23 2.53 -14.86
N GLY A 85 1.22 3.30 -15.33
CA GLY A 85 0.96 4.48 -16.14
C GLY A 85 0.34 4.14 -17.50
N ILE A 86 0.89 3.16 -18.22
CA ILE A 86 0.34 2.70 -19.50
C ILE A 86 -1.09 2.16 -19.31
N GLY A 87 -1.34 1.39 -18.26
CA GLY A 87 -2.68 0.88 -17.96
C GLY A 87 -3.70 2.00 -17.75
N MET A 88 -3.31 3.06 -17.04
CA MET A 88 -4.17 4.25 -16.90
C MET A 88 -4.34 5.03 -18.20
N ILE A 89 -3.29 5.14 -19.03
CA ILE A 89 -3.39 5.74 -20.37
C ILE A 89 -4.34 4.91 -21.25
N VAL A 90 -4.29 3.58 -21.21
CA VAL A 90 -5.24 2.71 -21.92
C VAL A 90 -6.67 2.95 -21.41
N ALA A 91 -6.86 3.03 -20.09
CA ALA A 91 -8.16 3.34 -19.49
C ALA A 91 -8.67 4.73 -19.88
N SER A 92 -7.79 5.68 -20.23
CA SER A 92 -8.18 7.01 -20.71
C SER A 92 -8.92 6.98 -22.04
N PHE A 93 -8.84 5.89 -22.81
CA PHE A 93 -9.58 5.70 -24.06
C PHE A 93 -10.92 4.96 -23.85
N ALA A 94 -11.29 4.65 -22.60
CA ALA A 94 -12.58 4.04 -22.30
C ALA A 94 -13.75 4.96 -22.69
N THR A 95 -14.89 4.35 -22.98
CA THR A 95 -16.11 5.03 -23.41
C THR A 95 -17.24 4.73 -22.45
N LYS A 96 -18.27 5.59 -22.47
CA LYS A 96 -19.48 5.38 -21.66
C LYS A 96 -20.20 4.05 -21.97
N ASP A 97 -20.04 3.51 -23.18
CA ASP A 97 -20.78 2.32 -23.62
C ASP A 97 -20.03 1.01 -23.31
N SER A 98 -18.74 1.07 -22.94
CA SER A 98 -17.92 -0.13 -22.70
C SER A 98 -16.95 0.04 -21.55
N ASN A 99 -17.00 -0.89 -20.60
CA ASN A 99 -16.05 -0.98 -19.49
C ASN A 99 -14.76 -1.74 -19.83
N LEU A 100 -14.64 -2.29 -21.05
CA LEU A 100 -13.56 -3.21 -21.42
C LEU A 100 -12.17 -2.58 -21.28
N LEU A 101 -11.98 -1.37 -21.82
CA LEU A 101 -10.69 -0.67 -21.72
C LEU A 101 -10.35 -0.25 -20.28
N MET A 102 -11.38 -0.01 -19.47
CA MET A 102 -11.21 0.25 -18.04
C MET A 102 -10.71 -1.01 -17.31
N ILE A 103 -11.28 -2.18 -17.65
CA ILE A 103 -10.88 -3.46 -17.07
C ILE A 103 -9.48 -3.86 -17.54
N ILE A 104 -9.18 -3.75 -18.84
CA ILE A 104 -7.87 -4.12 -19.38
C ILE A 104 -6.81 -3.12 -18.90
N GLY A 105 -7.07 -1.82 -19.03
CA GLY A 105 -6.15 -0.75 -18.67
C GLY A 105 -5.93 -0.65 -17.16
N PHE A 106 -6.98 -0.33 -16.41
CA PHE A 106 -6.86 -0.14 -14.96
C PHE A 106 -6.84 -1.47 -14.21
N GLY A 107 -7.73 -2.40 -14.55
CA GLY A 107 -7.83 -3.70 -13.88
C GLY A 107 -6.59 -4.56 -14.08
N VAL A 108 -6.25 -4.87 -15.33
CA VAL A 108 -5.19 -5.85 -15.61
C VAL A 108 -3.82 -5.19 -15.66
N LEU A 109 -3.62 -4.20 -16.53
CA LEU A 109 -2.30 -3.60 -16.71
C LEU A 109 -1.87 -2.82 -15.47
N ALA A 110 -2.69 -1.90 -14.98
CA ALA A 110 -2.33 -1.13 -13.79
C ALA A 110 -2.34 -1.98 -12.51
N GLY A 111 -3.26 -2.94 -12.35
CA GLY A 111 -3.21 -3.91 -11.25
C GLY A 111 -1.90 -4.71 -11.23
N THR A 112 -1.45 -5.20 -12.40
CA THR A 112 -0.14 -5.88 -12.52
C THR A 112 1.00 -4.95 -12.16
N GLY A 113 0.96 -3.72 -12.69
CA GLY A 113 1.98 -2.70 -12.45
C GLY A 113 2.14 -2.34 -10.97
N ILE A 114 1.03 -2.12 -10.27
CA ILE A 114 0.98 -1.85 -8.83
C ILE A 114 1.60 -3.04 -8.06
N GLY A 115 1.31 -4.29 -8.47
CA GLY A 115 1.88 -5.49 -7.86
C GLY A 115 3.39 -5.58 -7.96
N LEU A 116 3.91 -5.40 -9.17
CA LEU A 116 5.35 -5.41 -9.41
C LEU A 116 6.07 -4.29 -8.65
N GLY A 117 5.52 -3.08 -8.69
CA GLY A 117 6.11 -1.91 -8.04
C GLY A 117 6.09 -1.99 -6.51
N TYR A 118 4.94 -2.35 -5.92
CA TYR A 118 4.78 -2.46 -4.48
C TYR A 118 5.68 -3.54 -3.87
N ALA A 119 5.75 -4.73 -4.51
CA ALA A 119 6.62 -5.81 -4.06
C ALA A 119 8.11 -5.43 -4.11
N SER A 120 8.49 -4.57 -5.06
CA SER A 120 9.88 -4.23 -5.33
C SER A 120 10.43 -3.06 -4.50
N ALA A 121 9.55 -2.29 -3.87
CA ALA A 121 9.93 -1.06 -3.15
C ALA A 121 10.52 -1.35 -1.76
N THR A 122 9.90 -2.25 -0.99
CA THR A 122 10.23 -2.49 0.43
C THR A 122 11.50 -3.33 0.62
N PRO A 123 11.67 -4.49 -0.04
CA PRO A 123 12.81 -5.36 0.19
C PRO A 123 14.18 -4.70 0.01
N PRO A 124 14.46 -3.89 -1.04
CA PRO A 124 15.76 -3.25 -1.18
C PRO A 124 16.03 -2.24 -0.06
N ALA A 125 15.04 -1.46 0.36
CA ALA A 125 15.20 -0.47 1.43
C ALA A 125 15.62 -1.14 2.73
N VAL A 126 14.93 -2.21 3.14
CA VAL A 126 15.17 -2.91 4.41
C VAL A 126 16.57 -3.56 4.47
N LYS A 127 17.15 -3.95 3.32
CA LYS A 127 18.50 -4.57 3.27
C LYS A 127 19.63 -3.60 3.67
N TRP A 128 19.43 -2.29 3.58
CA TRP A 128 20.45 -1.29 3.94
C TRP A 128 20.60 -1.03 5.44
N PHE A 129 19.62 -1.46 6.23
CA PHE A 129 19.50 -1.09 7.64
C PHE A 129 19.67 -2.30 8.58
N PRO A 130 20.17 -2.05 9.81
CA PRO A 130 20.33 -3.11 10.80
C PRO A 130 18.95 -3.66 11.26
N PRO A 131 18.90 -4.90 11.81
CA PRO A 131 17.67 -5.57 12.24
C PRO A 131 16.75 -4.72 13.12
N GLN A 132 17.33 -3.85 13.96
CA GLN A 132 16.64 -2.96 14.90
C GLN A 132 15.94 -1.77 14.24
N LYS A 133 16.06 -1.59 12.92
CA LYS A 133 15.39 -0.53 12.15
C LYS A 133 14.50 -1.07 11.03
N LYS A 134 14.43 -2.40 10.87
CA LYS A 134 13.74 -3.01 9.72
C LYS A 134 12.24 -2.75 9.77
N GLY A 135 11.64 -2.72 10.95
CA GLY A 135 10.24 -2.37 11.17
C GLY A 135 9.94 -0.94 10.76
N LEU A 136 10.71 0.04 11.27
CA LEU A 136 10.58 1.45 10.91
C LEU A 136 10.72 1.67 9.40
N ILE A 137 11.75 1.10 8.77
CA ILE A 137 12.01 1.29 7.34
C ILE A 137 10.89 0.67 6.50
N THR A 138 10.43 -0.54 6.86
CA THR A 138 9.24 -1.13 6.24
C THR A 138 8.04 -0.21 6.38
N GLY A 139 7.78 0.30 7.59
CA GLY A 139 6.69 1.23 7.90
C GLY A 139 6.74 2.51 7.06
N ILE A 140 7.90 3.12 6.89
CA ILE A 140 8.08 4.33 6.05
C ILE A 140 7.83 4.04 4.57
N VAL A 141 8.33 2.91 4.05
CA VAL A 141 8.11 2.57 2.64
C VAL A 141 6.64 2.27 2.37
N VAL A 142 6.02 1.44 3.22
CA VAL A 142 4.62 1.05 3.02
C VAL A 142 3.66 2.20 3.37
N SER A 143 4.00 3.15 4.24
CA SER A 143 3.14 4.29 4.57
C SER A 143 2.86 5.18 3.37
N GLY A 144 3.77 5.24 2.39
CA GLY A 144 3.53 5.93 1.13
C GLY A 144 2.22 5.47 0.45
N PHE A 145 1.94 4.17 0.46
CA PHE A 145 0.71 3.63 -0.11
C PHE A 145 -0.54 4.10 0.65
N GLY A 146 -0.49 4.11 1.99
CA GLY A 146 -1.60 4.58 2.83
C GLY A 146 -1.85 6.09 2.69
N LEU A 147 -0.78 6.89 2.64
CA LEU A 147 -0.84 8.35 2.44
C LEU A 147 -1.36 8.75 1.06
N ALA A 148 -1.31 7.85 0.08
CA ALA A 148 -1.69 8.17 -1.29
C ALA A 148 -3.12 8.70 -1.40
N SER A 149 -4.04 8.16 -0.60
CA SER A 149 -5.43 8.60 -0.54
C SER A 149 -5.60 10.07 -0.13
N VAL A 150 -4.68 10.64 0.66
CA VAL A 150 -4.77 12.02 1.17
C VAL A 150 -4.62 13.05 0.05
N TYR A 151 -3.81 12.77 -0.97
CA TYR A 151 -3.57 13.69 -2.08
C TYR A 151 -4.19 13.22 -3.40
N ILE A 152 -4.11 11.92 -3.73
CA ILE A 152 -4.61 11.42 -5.03
C ILE A 152 -6.12 11.61 -5.13
N ALA A 153 -6.89 11.33 -4.07
CA ALA A 153 -8.34 11.44 -4.16
C ALA A 153 -8.82 12.90 -4.40
N PRO A 154 -8.34 13.92 -3.66
CA PRO A 154 -8.62 15.32 -3.98
C PRO A 154 -8.13 15.75 -5.37
N THR A 155 -6.90 15.39 -5.75
CA THR A 155 -6.35 15.73 -7.08
C THR A 155 -7.18 15.10 -8.19
N THR A 156 -7.56 13.84 -8.06
CA THR A 156 -8.41 13.13 -9.02
C THR A 156 -9.79 13.78 -9.10
N ASN A 157 -10.40 14.15 -7.98
CA ASN A 157 -11.68 14.86 -7.98
C ASN A 157 -11.60 16.22 -8.69
N ALA A 158 -10.51 16.96 -8.49
CA ALA A 158 -10.28 18.24 -9.16
C ALA A 158 -10.10 18.07 -10.68
N LEU A 159 -9.34 17.05 -11.10
CA LEU A 159 -9.17 16.71 -12.51
C LEU A 159 -10.49 16.26 -13.16
N LEU A 160 -11.25 15.38 -12.50
CA LEU A 160 -12.54 14.93 -13.02
C LEU A 160 -13.48 16.09 -13.31
N LYS A 161 -13.57 17.07 -12.39
CA LYS A 161 -14.42 18.25 -12.55
C LYS A 161 -13.95 19.23 -13.63
N SER A 162 -12.64 19.29 -13.90
CA SER A 162 -12.06 20.30 -14.78
C SER A 162 -11.83 19.81 -16.21
N VAL A 163 -11.42 18.55 -16.38
CA VAL A 163 -10.98 17.99 -17.66
C VAL A 163 -11.71 16.70 -18.05
N GLY A 164 -12.61 16.21 -17.20
CA GLY A 164 -13.40 15.00 -17.44
C GLY A 164 -12.65 13.69 -17.19
N ILE A 165 -13.37 12.58 -17.34
CA ILE A 165 -12.90 11.22 -17.00
C ILE A 165 -11.68 10.81 -17.83
N ASN A 166 -11.78 10.87 -19.16
CA ASN A 166 -10.70 10.44 -20.07
C ASN A 166 -9.39 11.18 -19.78
N SER A 167 -9.41 12.51 -19.80
CA SER A 167 -8.21 13.33 -19.54
C SER A 167 -7.63 13.12 -18.15
N THR A 168 -8.48 12.88 -17.14
CA THR A 168 -8.00 12.56 -15.78
C THR A 168 -7.15 11.28 -15.77
N PHE A 169 -7.62 10.22 -16.42
CA PHE A 169 -6.86 8.96 -16.55
C PHE A 169 -5.57 9.15 -17.33
N MET A 170 -5.60 9.95 -18.40
CA MET A 170 -4.41 10.28 -19.19
C MET A 170 -3.35 11.00 -18.35
N TYR A 171 -3.72 12.08 -17.66
CA TYR A 171 -2.79 12.88 -16.88
C TYR A 171 -2.22 12.11 -15.69
N LEU A 172 -3.06 11.38 -14.95
CA LEU A 172 -2.59 10.53 -13.86
C LEU A 172 -1.69 9.40 -14.38
N GLY A 173 -2.04 8.80 -15.52
CA GLY A 173 -1.24 7.74 -16.14
C GLY A 173 0.16 8.23 -16.54
N ILE A 174 0.26 9.38 -17.21
CA ILE A 174 1.56 10.00 -17.56
C ILE A 174 2.35 10.35 -16.29
N ALA A 175 1.70 10.98 -15.31
CA ALA A 175 2.36 11.36 -14.06
C ALA A 175 2.92 10.14 -13.30
N PHE A 176 2.12 9.09 -13.13
CA PHE A 176 2.56 7.89 -12.43
C PHE A 176 3.59 7.10 -13.22
N PHE A 177 3.50 7.06 -14.56
CA PHE A 177 4.56 6.49 -15.40
C PHE A 177 5.90 7.18 -15.10
N ILE A 178 5.95 8.50 -15.21
CA ILE A 178 7.18 9.28 -15.07
C ILE A 178 7.71 9.15 -13.64
N VAL A 179 6.87 9.42 -12.63
CA VAL A 179 7.30 9.43 -11.23
C VAL A 179 7.76 8.04 -10.78
N ALA A 180 7.00 6.98 -11.07
CA ALA A 180 7.36 5.64 -10.61
C ALA A 180 8.60 5.11 -11.32
N VAL A 181 8.76 5.36 -12.63
CA VAL A 181 9.94 4.92 -13.40
C VAL A 181 11.19 5.73 -13.05
N LEU A 182 11.07 7.02 -12.75
CA LEU A 182 12.22 7.81 -12.29
C LEU A 182 12.65 7.39 -10.89
N LEU A 183 11.69 7.24 -9.97
CA LEU A 183 11.99 6.82 -8.59
C LEU A 183 12.55 5.40 -8.53
N SER A 184 12.10 4.50 -9.41
CA SER A 184 12.61 3.12 -9.45
C SER A 184 14.11 3.07 -9.76
N GLN A 185 14.67 4.07 -10.46
CA GLN A 185 16.11 4.12 -10.77
C GLN A 185 16.99 4.23 -9.52
N PHE A 186 16.42 4.72 -8.42
CA PHE A 186 17.10 4.84 -7.14
C PHE A 186 17.00 3.57 -6.29
N LEU A 187 16.19 2.58 -6.69
CA LEU A 187 16.11 1.30 -5.97
C LEU A 187 17.31 0.42 -6.27
N VAL A 188 18.15 0.21 -5.27
CA VAL A 188 19.38 -0.58 -5.39
C VAL A 188 19.56 -1.47 -4.16
N ASN A 189 19.98 -2.71 -4.38
CA ASN A 189 20.38 -3.60 -3.30
C ASN A 189 21.79 -3.21 -2.80
N PRO A 190 22.09 -3.38 -1.50
CA PRO A 190 23.46 -3.22 -1.03
C PRO A 190 24.40 -4.26 -1.67
N PRO A 191 25.71 -3.96 -1.77
CA PRO A 191 26.69 -4.89 -2.33
C PRO A 191 26.75 -6.18 -1.50
N ALA A 192 27.17 -7.29 -2.15
CA ALA A 192 27.35 -8.56 -1.47
C ALA A 192 28.32 -8.41 -0.28
N GLY A 193 27.94 -8.95 0.89
CA GLY A 193 28.73 -8.83 2.11
C GLY A 193 28.58 -7.51 2.88
N TYR A 194 27.68 -6.61 2.45
CA TYR A 194 27.38 -5.39 3.19
C TYR A 194 26.89 -5.67 4.61
N VAL A 195 27.57 -5.09 5.60
CA VAL A 195 27.16 -5.09 7.00
C VAL A 195 26.66 -3.68 7.35
N PRO A 196 25.38 -3.52 7.75
CA PRO A 196 24.84 -2.22 8.12
C PRO A 196 25.62 -1.56 9.26
N ALA A 197 25.80 -0.23 9.15
CA ALA A 197 26.47 0.57 10.18
C ALA A 197 25.77 0.41 11.55
N GLY A 198 26.57 0.19 12.60
CA GLY A 198 26.08 -0.01 13.97
C GLY A 198 25.90 -1.48 14.38
N MET A 199 26.20 -2.46 13.50
CA MET A 199 26.48 -3.83 13.96
C MET A 199 27.92 -3.91 14.49
N PRO A 200 28.16 -4.50 15.69
CA PRO A 200 29.50 -4.81 16.14
C PRO A 200 30.18 -5.76 15.15
N ALA A 201 31.43 -5.49 14.78
CA ALA A 201 32.21 -6.37 13.89
C ALA A 201 32.34 -7.82 14.42
N ALA A 202 32.10 -8.03 15.73
CA ALA A 202 32.20 -9.32 16.41
C ALA A 202 31.07 -10.32 16.11
N THR A 203 29.93 -9.92 15.53
CA THR A 203 28.91 -10.90 15.09
C THR A 203 29.26 -11.59 13.77
N ALA A 204 30.32 -11.18 13.08
CA ALA A 204 30.83 -11.91 11.91
C ALA A 204 31.59 -13.21 12.28
N ALA A 205 31.99 -13.38 13.54
CA ALA A 205 32.83 -14.51 13.98
C ALA A 205 32.15 -15.50 14.95
N SER A 206 30.92 -15.26 15.40
CA SER A 206 30.16 -16.24 16.21
C SER A 206 29.29 -17.12 15.31
N LYS A 207 29.91 -18.02 14.54
CA LYS A 207 29.21 -19.17 13.96
C LYS A 207 28.91 -20.20 15.06
N SER A 208 27.99 -19.90 15.98
CA SER A 208 27.25 -20.98 16.65
C SER A 208 26.10 -21.35 15.72
N SER A 209 26.29 -22.52 15.13
CA SER A 209 25.54 -23.08 14.02
C SER A 209 24.16 -23.59 14.44
N VAL A 210 23.22 -22.68 14.68
CA VAL A 210 21.86 -22.97 14.21
C VAL A 210 21.82 -22.46 12.79
N LYS A 211 22.09 -23.33 11.82
CA LYS A 211 21.66 -23.08 10.44
C LYS A 211 20.16 -22.87 10.53
N LYS A 212 19.71 -21.61 10.60
CA LYS A 212 18.32 -21.29 10.34
C LYS A 212 18.08 -21.80 8.92
N HIS A 213 17.32 -22.88 8.82
CA HIS A 213 16.91 -23.42 7.54
C HIS A 213 16.03 -22.37 6.88
N ASP A 214 16.54 -21.74 5.83
CA ASP A 214 15.73 -20.88 5.00
C ASP A 214 14.80 -21.78 4.18
N TYR A 215 13.52 -21.74 4.50
CA TYR A 215 12.50 -22.58 3.86
C TYR A 215 12.32 -22.18 2.40
N ASP A 216 12.29 -23.17 1.49
CA ASP A 216 11.73 -22.96 0.17
C ASP A 216 10.20 -22.73 0.26
N TRP A 217 9.61 -22.12 -0.76
CA TRP A 217 8.18 -21.82 -0.77
C TRP A 217 7.30 -23.09 -0.66
N HIS A 218 7.75 -24.23 -1.20
CA HIS A 218 7.03 -25.50 -1.04
C HIS A 218 7.09 -26.03 0.39
N GLU A 219 8.23 -25.83 1.07
CA GLU A 219 8.40 -26.26 2.45
C GLU A 219 7.59 -25.36 3.39
N MET A 220 7.61 -24.04 3.16
CA MET A 220 6.82 -23.07 3.90
C MET A 220 5.32 -23.39 3.84
N MET A 221 4.79 -23.75 2.66
CA MET A 221 3.38 -24.11 2.49
C MET A 221 2.95 -25.37 3.26
N LYS A 222 3.90 -26.24 3.66
CA LYS A 222 3.60 -27.42 4.47
C LYS A 222 3.53 -27.10 5.97
N THR A 223 3.86 -25.87 6.38
CA THR A 223 3.88 -25.47 7.79
C THR A 223 2.50 -24.94 8.22
N PRO A 224 2.01 -25.27 9.43
CA PRO A 224 0.77 -24.69 9.95
C PRO A 224 0.89 -23.18 10.16
N GLN A 225 2.09 -22.68 10.47
CA GLN A 225 2.37 -21.26 10.67
C GLN A 225 2.02 -20.42 9.42
N PHE A 226 2.26 -20.95 8.22
CA PHE A 226 1.89 -20.27 6.97
C PHE A 226 0.39 -19.99 6.91
N TYR A 227 -0.44 -21.00 7.20
CA TYR A 227 -1.90 -20.86 7.16
C TYR A 227 -2.43 -19.98 8.29
N LEU A 228 -1.85 -20.07 9.49
CA LEU A 228 -2.20 -19.17 10.59
C LEU A 228 -1.92 -17.71 10.24
N LEU A 229 -0.75 -17.41 9.66
CA LEU A 229 -0.41 -16.06 9.20
C LEU A 229 -1.35 -15.58 8.08
N TRP A 230 -1.72 -16.47 7.16
CA TRP A 230 -2.69 -16.17 6.11
C TRP A 230 -4.07 -15.82 6.66
N LEU A 231 -4.59 -16.61 7.61
CA LEU A 231 -5.87 -16.35 8.26
C LEU A 231 -5.85 -15.05 9.05
N MET A 232 -4.79 -14.84 9.84
CA MET A 232 -4.61 -13.59 10.60
C MET A 232 -4.57 -12.38 9.67
N PHE A 233 -3.83 -12.47 8.55
CA PHE A 233 -3.76 -11.40 7.57
C PHE A 233 -5.11 -11.17 6.88
N GLY A 234 -5.83 -12.23 6.55
CA GLY A 234 -7.17 -12.18 5.95
C GLY A 234 -8.19 -11.47 6.85
N PHE A 235 -8.32 -11.90 8.12
CA PHE A 235 -9.23 -11.26 9.07
C PHE A 235 -8.84 -9.81 9.39
N GLY A 236 -7.54 -9.54 9.60
CA GLY A 236 -7.07 -8.18 9.83
C GLY A 236 -7.32 -7.25 8.65
N SER A 237 -7.06 -7.71 7.43
CA SER A 237 -7.33 -6.94 6.21
C SER A 237 -8.82 -6.72 5.98
N PHE A 238 -9.65 -7.74 6.24
CA PHE A 238 -11.10 -7.66 6.12
C PHE A 238 -11.69 -6.57 7.04
N ALA A 239 -11.31 -6.58 8.32
CA ALA A 239 -11.73 -5.57 9.29
C ALA A 239 -11.36 -4.14 8.85
N GLY A 240 -10.09 -3.93 8.44
CA GLY A 240 -9.62 -2.62 7.99
C GLY A 240 -10.34 -2.14 6.72
N LEU A 241 -10.48 -2.98 5.70
CA LEU A 241 -11.16 -2.63 4.45
C LEU A 241 -12.65 -2.33 4.67
N MET A 242 -13.31 -3.10 5.55
CA MET A 242 -14.71 -2.85 5.93
C MET A 242 -14.86 -1.46 6.55
N MET A 243 -14.00 -1.09 7.49
CA MET A 243 -14.03 0.22 8.14
C MET A 243 -13.76 1.36 7.15
N ILE A 244 -12.74 1.24 6.30
CA ILE A 244 -12.44 2.22 5.24
C ILE A 244 -13.66 2.45 4.35
N SER A 245 -14.32 1.37 3.89
CA SER A 245 -15.46 1.46 2.97
C SER A 245 -16.75 2.01 3.61
N SER A 246 -16.88 1.91 4.93
CA SER A 246 -18.12 2.25 5.65
C SER A 246 -18.03 3.53 6.48
N MET A 247 -16.84 4.11 6.67
CA MET A 247 -16.60 5.24 7.58
C MET A 247 -17.56 6.43 7.35
N ALA A 248 -17.74 6.85 6.09
CA ALA A 248 -18.65 7.97 5.80
C ALA A 248 -20.12 7.65 6.12
N LYS A 249 -20.56 6.40 5.94
CA LYS A 249 -21.91 5.95 6.29
C LYS A 249 -22.09 5.89 7.80
N ILE A 250 -21.09 5.38 8.51
CA ILE A 250 -21.08 5.31 9.98
C ILE A 250 -21.18 6.72 10.57
N ALA A 251 -20.39 7.67 10.05
CA ALA A 251 -20.44 9.07 10.46
C ALA A 251 -21.83 9.70 10.28
N ALA A 252 -22.47 9.45 9.13
CA ALA A 252 -23.82 9.97 8.85
C ALA A 252 -24.89 9.41 9.80
N GLN A 253 -24.72 8.16 10.27
CA GLN A 253 -25.66 7.53 11.20
C GLN A 253 -25.40 7.92 12.66
N GLN A 254 -24.14 8.01 13.09
CA GLN A 254 -23.78 8.30 14.47
C GLN A 254 -23.80 9.81 14.80
N LEU A 255 -23.62 10.67 13.79
CA LEU A 255 -23.64 12.14 13.93
C LEU A 255 -24.59 12.78 12.91
N PRO A 256 -25.91 12.55 13.02
CA PRO A 256 -26.88 13.14 12.10
C PRO A 256 -26.78 14.67 12.14
N GLY A 257 -26.70 15.30 10.97
CA GLY A 257 -26.58 16.75 10.82
C GLY A 257 -25.14 17.30 10.78
N ILE A 258 -24.12 16.48 11.06
CA ILE A 258 -22.71 16.89 10.98
C ILE A 258 -22.03 16.25 9.75
N ASN A 259 -21.63 17.07 8.77
CA ASN A 259 -20.99 16.59 7.54
C ASN A 259 -19.48 16.33 7.71
N LEU A 260 -19.13 15.34 8.55
CA LEU A 260 -17.73 14.96 8.82
C LEU A 260 -17.21 13.78 7.98
N GLY A 261 -18.06 13.15 7.14
CA GLY A 261 -17.71 11.90 6.47
C GLY A 261 -16.41 11.97 5.65
N PHE A 262 -16.19 13.05 4.90
CA PHE A 262 -14.96 13.26 4.13
C PHE A 262 -13.73 13.43 5.04
N ILE A 263 -13.87 14.22 6.12
CA ILE A 263 -12.79 14.46 7.08
C ILE A 263 -12.40 13.17 7.78
N LEU A 264 -13.37 12.36 8.20
CA LEU A 264 -13.10 11.08 8.89
C LEU A 264 -12.42 10.06 7.97
N VAL A 265 -12.77 10.02 6.69
CA VAL A 265 -12.06 9.16 5.71
C VAL A 265 -10.61 9.62 5.53
N ALA A 266 -10.37 10.94 5.45
CA ALA A 266 -9.01 11.48 5.35
C ALA A 266 -8.18 11.23 6.62
N LEU A 267 -8.78 11.38 7.80
CA LEU A 267 -8.13 11.11 9.09
C LEU A 267 -7.85 9.62 9.29
N LEU A 268 -8.75 8.74 8.85
CA LEU A 268 -8.51 7.31 8.83
C LEU A 268 -7.30 6.97 7.96
N ALA A 269 -7.20 7.57 6.77
CA ALA A 269 -6.04 7.38 5.90
C ALA A 269 -4.71 7.85 6.52
N ILE A 270 -4.73 8.99 7.21
CA ILE A 270 -3.57 9.47 7.99
C ILE A 270 -3.24 8.49 9.11
N GLY A 271 -4.26 7.99 9.81
CA GLY A 271 -4.14 6.90 10.79
C GLY A 271 -3.46 5.68 10.18
N ASN A 272 -3.91 5.21 9.00
CA ASN A 272 -3.33 4.06 8.30
C ASN A 272 -1.86 4.23 7.94
N ALA A 273 -1.49 5.41 7.48
CA ALA A 273 -0.10 5.73 7.21
C ALA A 273 0.76 5.81 8.49
N GLY A 274 0.26 6.52 9.50
CA GLY A 274 0.93 6.69 10.78
C GLY A 274 1.10 5.37 11.52
N GLY A 275 0.05 4.54 11.53
CA GLY A 275 0.02 3.20 12.11
C GLY A 275 1.08 2.30 11.53
N ARG A 276 1.33 2.32 10.21
CA ARG A 276 2.44 1.57 9.59
C ARG A 276 3.81 1.96 10.16
N ILE A 277 4.04 3.25 10.41
CA ILE A 277 5.30 3.75 10.99
C ILE A 277 5.39 3.40 12.48
N ILE A 278 4.31 3.64 13.24
CA ILE A 278 4.24 3.37 14.69
C ILE A 278 4.38 1.88 14.96
N ALA A 279 3.64 1.03 14.24
CA ALA A 279 3.76 -0.43 14.31
C ALA A 279 5.17 -0.89 13.95
N GLY A 280 5.80 -0.28 12.94
CA GLY A 280 7.20 -0.53 12.60
C GLY A 280 8.15 -0.23 13.76
N LEU A 281 8.00 0.94 14.40
CA LEU A 281 8.79 1.35 15.56
C LEU A 281 8.56 0.46 16.78
N LEU A 282 7.31 0.05 17.04
CA LEU A 282 6.99 -0.89 18.11
C LEU A 282 7.61 -2.25 17.82
N SER A 283 7.48 -2.76 16.60
CA SER A 283 8.06 -4.04 16.16
C SER A 283 9.58 -4.10 16.36
N ASP A 284 10.27 -2.99 16.10
CA ASP A 284 11.71 -2.87 16.32
C ASP A 284 12.11 -2.90 17.82
N LYS A 285 11.22 -2.48 18.73
CA LYS A 285 11.49 -2.40 20.18
C LYS A 285 11.01 -3.63 20.97
N MET A 286 9.78 -4.08 20.74
CA MET A 286 9.12 -5.16 21.51
C MET A 286 9.08 -6.50 20.76
N GLY A 287 9.55 -6.54 19.52
CA GLY A 287 9.55 -7.73 18.68
C GLY A 287 8.26 -7.89 17.86
N ARG A 288 8.37 -8.64 16.76
CA ARG A 288 7.32 -8.77 15.73
C ARG A 288 6.04 -9.40 16.28
N MET A 289 6.16 -10.51 17.00
CA MET A 289 4.99 -11.27 17.50
C MET A 289 4.19 -10.45 18.52
N ASN A 290 4.87 -9.84 19.50
CA ASN A 290 4.25 -9.00 20.51
C ASN A 290 3.53 -7.81 19.89
N THR A 291 4.11 -7.21 18.85
CA THR A 291 3.51 -6.09 18.14
C THR A 291 2.23 -6.50 17.41
N VAL A 292 2.24 -7.64 16.71
CA VAL A 292 1.05 -8.15 16.02
C VAL A 292 -0.08 -8.45 17.02
N VAL A 293 0.25 -9.08 18.16
CA VAL A 293 -0.75 -9.36 19.22
C VAL A 293 -1.32 -8.06 19.79
N LEU A 294 -0.47 -7.09 20.11
CA LEU A 294 -0.89 -5.79 20.65
C LEU A 294 -1.84 -5.06 19.68
N ILE A 295 -1.48 -5.00 18.40
CA ILE A 295 -2.30 -4.33 17.37
C ILE A 295 -3.62 -5.08 17.15
N ALA A 296 -3.61 -6.42 17.11
CA ALA A 296 -4.81 -7.22 16.93
C ALA A 296 -5.80 -7.04 18.10
N ILE A 297 -5.31 -7.05 19.35
CA ILE A 297 -6.13 -6.78 20.54
C ILE A 297 -6.66 -5.35 20.49
N GLY A 298 -5.80 -4.38 20.17
CA GLY A 298 -6.20 -2.97 20.05
C GLY A 298 -7.31 -2.76 19.01
N GLN A 299 -7.17 -3.37 17.82
CA GLN A 299 -8.18 -3.37 16.76
C GLN A 299 -9.50 -4.00 17.25
N ALA A 300 -9.45 -5.17 17.88
CA ALA A 300 -10.66 -5.85 18.38
C ALA A 300 -11.41 -5.00 19.41
N VAL A 301 -10.70 -4.40 20.37
CA VAL A 301 -11.27 -3.50 21.37
C VAL A 301 -11.87 -2.27 20.69
N MET A 302 -11.14 -1.62 19.78
CA MET A 302 -11.63 -0.44 19.07
C MET A 302 -12.89 -0.74 18.25
N MET A 303 -12.92 -1.85 17.52
CA MET A 303 -14.10 -2.25 16.74
C MET A 303 -15.31 -2.54 17.63
N PHE A 304 -15.11 -3.19 18.79
CA PHE A 304 -16.18 -3.45 19.75
C PHE A 304 -16.81 -2.16 20.28
N PHE A 305 -15.97 -1.18 20.63
CA PHE A 305 -16.44 0.09 21.20
C PHE A 305 -16.87 1.14 20.15
N PHE A 306 -16.54 0.95 18.88
CA PHE A 306 -16.77 1.95 17.82
C PHE A 306 -18.24 2.39 17.72
N LYS A 307 -19.19 1.48 17.99
CA LYS A 307 -20.63 1.79 18.01
C LYS A 307 -20.98 2.92 18.99
N TYR A 308 -20.25 3.04 20.10
CA TYR A 308 -20.51 4.00 21.16
C TYR A 308 -19.87 5.37 20.90
N PHE A 309 -19.14 5.55 19.80
CA PHE A 309 -18.47 6.81 19.47
C PHE A 309 -19.46 7.79 18.83
N THR A 310 -20.34 8.37 19.64
CA THR A 310 -21.48 9.20 19.21
C THR A 310 -21.22 10.71 19.32
N THR A 311 -19.98 11.13 19.59
CA THR A 311 -19.58 12.55 19.57
C THR A 311 -18.48 12.78 18.55
N ALA A 312 -18.44 13.98 17.95
CA ALA A 312 -17.47 14.31 16.91
C ALA A 312 -16.01 14.09 17.33
N PRO A 313 -15.53 14.52 18.52
CA PRO A 313 -14.14 14.31 18.92
C PRO A 313 -13.78 12.82 19.10
N ILE A 314 -14.69 12.04 19.70
CA ILE A 314 -14.44 10.61 19.95
C ILE A 314 -14.45 9.83 18.63
N LEU A 315 -15.37 10.17 17.72
CA LEU A 315 -15.43 9.53 16.40
C LEU A 315 -14.20 9.89 15.54
N VAL A 316 -13.70 11.12 15.65
CA VAL A 316 -12.44 11.55 15.03
C VAL A 316 -11.26 10.72 15.55
N LEU A 317 -11.11 10.60 16.88
CA LEU A 317 -10.06 9.79 17.49
C LEU A 317 -10.19 8.32 17.09
N GLY A 318 -11.40 7.79 17.11
CA GLY A 318 -11.71 6.43 16.69
C GLY A 318 -11.33 6.17 15.23
N ALA A 319 -11.65 7.09 14.32
CA ALA A 319 -11.30 6.94 12.91
C ALA A 319 -9.78 6.88 12.69
N ILE A 320 -9.01 7.70 13.40
CA ILE A 320 -7.54 7.69 13.34
C ILE A 320 -6.99 6.37 13.90
N MET A 321 -7.48 5.93 15.06
CA MET A 321 -6.99 4.71 15.72
C MET A 321 -7.40 3.42 15.01
N VAL A 322 -8.58 3.38 14.40
CA VAL A 322 -9.00 2.25 13.55
C VAL A 322 -8.25 2.24 12.23
N GLY A 323 -7.87 3.42 11.73
CA GLY A 323 -7.01 3.53 10.56
C GLY A 323 -5.63 2.93 10.80
N ALA A 324 -5.05 3.21 11.97
CA ALA A 324 -3.70 2.83 12.39
C ALA A 324 -3.52 1.33 12.68
#